data_AF-A0A6J1QWP2-F1
#
_entry.id   AF-A0A6J1QWP2-F1
#
_cell.length_a   1.000
_cell.length_b   1.000
_cell.length_c   1.000
_cell.angle_alpha   90.00
_cell.angle_beta   90.00
_cell.angle_gamma   90.00
#
_symmetry.space_group_name_H-M   'P 1'
#
loop_
_entity.id
_entity.type
_entity.pdbx_description
1 polymer ?
#
loop_
_entity_poly.entity_id
_entity_poly.type
_entity_poly.pdbx_seq_one_letter_code
_entity_poly.pdbx_strand_id
1 'polypeptide(L)'
;KHYRFQADENGLLIATDVAARGLDIPNIEHVIHYQVPRTAENYVHRSGRTARAEKEGITVLMMEPSEKQNYTKLCKTLGRTHDLPVFPVVDRLLITIKERVDVARDIDKLELKSRRQNNQKGWLRKAVEEMDMVLDEEDDDESSTESEEAAALKRQLKAKKSQLRFLLSKPMFPKGFSGKYLYDNLNVDIVQDAQKAVEVMKKIIEDNADKSKANNAAIQKRQQKLKPQKLKKFKKLKKT
;
A
#
# COMPACT_ATOMS: atom_id res chain seq x y z
N LYS A 1 20.02 3.87 11.59
CA LYS A 1 18.68 3.94 10.95
C LYS A 1 17.69 2.93 11.55
N HIS A 2 18.07 1.66 11.78
CA HIS A 2 17.18 0.64 12.37
C HIS A 2 16.77 0.89 13.83
N TYR A 3 17.66 1.46 14.65
CA TYR A 3 17.36 1.78 16.05
C TYR A 3 16.23 2.81 16.21
N ARG A 4 16.13 3.77 15.28
CA ARG A 4 15.06 4.79 15.29
C ARG A 4 13.69 4.21 14.91
N PHE A 5 13.68 3.14 14.11
CA PHE A 5 12.44 2.41 13.80
C PHE A 5 11.96 1.61 15.00
N GLN A 6 12.86 0.93 15.72
CA GLN A 6 12.50 0.14 16.90
C GLN A 6 11.99 0.99 18.07
N ALA A 7 12.43 2.24 18.16
CA ALA A 7 12.02 3.17 19.22
C ALA A 7 10.66 3.84 18.97
N ASP A 8 10.12 3.78 17.76
CA ASP A 8 8.87 4.44 17.37
C ASP A 8 7.75 3.41 17.22
N GLU A 9 6.70 3.54 18.03
CA GLU A 9 5.52 2.66 18.01
C GLU A 9 4.82 2.67 16.65
N ASN A 10 4.88 3.79 15.93
CA ASN A 10 4.30 3.96 14.59
C ASN A 10 5.37 4.05 13.49
N GLY A 11 6.53 3.43 13.73
CA GLY A 11 7.63 3.41 12.79
C GLY A 11 7.24 2.83 11.43
N LEU A 12 7.69 3.47 10.35
CA LEU A 12 7.60 2.95 8.98
C LEU A 12 9.01 2.73 8.43
N LEU A 13 9.28 1.53 7.94
CA LEU A 13 10.54 1.19 7.26
C LEU A 13 10.28 0.80 5.82
N ILE A 14 10.91 1.52 4.90
CA ILE A 14 10.94 1.19 3.48
C ILE A 14 12.31 0.59 3.18
N ALA A 15 12.34 -0.63 2.65
CA ALA A 15 13.58 -1.33 2.31
C ALA A 15 13.42 -2.17 1.05
N THR A 16 14.51 -2.32 0.31
CA THR A 16 14.66 -3.31 -0.77
C THR A 16 15.18 -4.63 -0.20
N ASP A 17 15.09 -5.72 -0.97
CA ASP A 17 15.59 -7.05 -0.55
C ASP A 17 17.09 -7.04 -0.17
N VAL A 18 17.87 -6.16 -0.81
CA VAL A 18 19.30 -6.01 -0.50
C VAL A 18 19.47 -5.27 0.81
N ALA A 19 18.74 -4.16 1.00
CA ALA A 19 18.82 -3.35 2.22
C ALA A 19 18.25 -4.07 3.46
N ALA A 20 17.35 -5.04 3.27
CA ALA A 20 16.71 -5.78 4.36
C ALA A 20 17.51 -6.99 4.86
N ARG A 21 18.54 -7.43 4.13
CA ARG A 21 19.39 -8.54 4.57
C ARG A 21 20.21 -8.13 5.79
N GLY A 22 20.26 -9.00 6.80
CA GLY A 22 20.94 -8.71 8.07
C GLY A 22 20.16 -7.80 9.02
N LEU A 23 18.97 -7.33 8.64
CA LEU A 23 18.08 -6.63 9.55
C LEU A 23 17.27 -7.65 10.35
N ASP A 24 17.65 -7.81 11.61
CA ASP A 24 16.80 -8.48 12.59
C ASP A 24 16.08 -7.42 13.42
N ILE A 25 14.78 -7.27 13.14
CA ILE A 25 13.93 -6.31 13.83
C ILE A 25 12.82 -7.13 14.51
N PRO A 26 12.84 -7.22 15.85
CA PRO A 26 11.81 -7.95 16.56
C PRO A 26 10.46 -7.22 16.46
N ASN A 27 9.37 -7.95 16.65
CA ASN A 27 8.02 -7.39 16.82
C ASN A 27 7.43 -6.62 15.61
N ILE A 28 7.76 -7.00 14.38
CA ILE A 28 7.04 -6.48 13.22
C ILE A 28 5.64 -7.11 13.19
N GLU A 29 4.59 -6.29 13.31
CA GLU A 29 3.20 -6.75 13.19
C GLU A 29 2.76 -6.82 11.70
N HIS A 30 3.24 -5.89 10.87
CA HIS A 30 2.76 -5.67 9.51
C HIS A 30 3.90 -5.73 8.49
N VAL A 31 3.76 -6.58 7.46
CA VAL A 31 4.66 -6.60 6.29
C VAL A 31 3.84 -6.26 5.05
N ILE A 32 4.23 -5.21 4.33
CA ILE A 32 3.56 -4.79 3.09
C ILE A 32 4.51 -5.06 1.92
N HIS A 33 4.13 -5.96 1.03
CA HIS A 33 4.79 -6.15 -0.25
C HIS A 33 4.26 -5.12 -1.23
N TYR A 34 5.05 -4.10 -1.51
CA TYR A 34 4.70 -3.08 -2.51
C TYR A 34 4.59 -3.65 -3.94
N GLN A 35 5.34 -4.70 -4.23
CA GLN A 35 5.35 -5.42 -5.50
C GLN A 35 5.29 -6.92 -5.25
N VAL A 36 4.71 -7.67 -6.19
CA VAL A 36 4.61 -9.13 -6.06
C VAL A 36 6.01 -9.76 -6.07
N PRO A 37 6.40 -10.54 -5.04
CA PRO A 37 7.68 -11.24 -5.04
C PRO A 37 7.82 -12.16 -6.24
N ARG A 38 8.97 -12.09 -6.92
CA ARG A 38 9.24 -12.89 -8.13
C ARG A 38 9.47 -14.37 -7.85
N THR A 39 9.87 -14.71 -6.63
CA THR A 39 10.16 -16.09 -6.19
C THR A 39 9.47 -16.39 -4.88
N ALA A 40 9.14 -17.67 -4.66
CA ALA A 40 8.58 -18.15 -3.39
C ALA A 40 9.53 -17.92 -2.22
N GLU A 41 10.84 -18.08 -2.44
CA GLU A 41 11.88 -17.80 -1.44
C GLU A 41 11.83 -16.33 -0.96
N ASN A 42 11.75 -15.37 -1.89
CA ASN A 42 11.64 -13.95 -1.52
C ASN A 42 10.35 -13.68 -0.76
N TYR A 43 9.23 -14.29 -1.16
CA TYR A 43 7.97 -14.17 -0.43
C TYR A 43 8.11 -14.66 1.02
N VAL A 44 8.70 -15.84 1.23
CA VAL A 44 8.91 -16.42 2.56
C VAL A 44 9.87 -15.57 3.39
N HIS A 45 10.99 -15.11 2.82
CA HIS A 45 11.98 -14.30 3.53
C HIS A 45 11.47 -12.93 3.99
N ARG A 46 10.62 -12.30 3.17
CA ARG A 46 9.95 -11.02 3.50
C ARG A 46 8.82 -11.22 4.50
N SER A 47 7.96 -12.22 4.28
CA SER A 47 6.80 -12.47 5.15
C SER A 47 7.24 -13.06 6.50
N GLY A 48 8.35 -13.79 6.57
CA GLY A 48 8.95 -14.28 7.81
C GLY A 48 9.56 -13.19 8.71
N ARG A 49 9.33 -11.91 8.41
CA ARG A 49 9.65 -10.78 9.29
C ARG A 49 8.55 -10.53 10.32
N THR A 50 7.31 -10.90 10.02
CA THR A 50 6.18 -10.82 10.96
C THR A 50 5.91 -12.18 11.63
N ALA A 51 4.97 -12.20 12.58
CA ALA A 51 4.46 -13.39 13.27
C ALA A 51 5.54 -14.26 13.94
N ARG A 52 6.48 -13.61 14.65
CA ARG A 52 7.57 -14.28 15.38
C ARG A 52 7.24 -14.42 16.86
N ALA A 53 7.79 -15.45 17.52
CA ALA A 53 7.66 -15.68 18.96
C ALA A 53 6.19 -15.66 19.44
N GLU A 54 5.35 -16.48 18.80
CA GLU A 54 3.90 -16.65 19.12
C GLU A 54 3.02 -15.41 18.94
N LYS A 55 3.58 -14.31 18.41
CA LYS A 55 2.79 -13.12 18.06
C LYS A 55 2.08 -13.34 16.74
N GLU A 56 0.85 -12.82 16.65
CA GLU A 56 0.14 -12.73 15.37
C GLU A 56 0.73 -11.60 14.51
N GLY A 57 0.51 -11.68 13.21
CA GLY A 57 1.00 -10.69 12.27
C GLY A 57 0.36 -10.84 10.91
N ILE A 58 0.36 -9.76 10.12
CA ILE A 58 -0.22 -9.79 8.77
C ILE A 58 0.78 -9.40 7.71
N THR A 59 0.60 -10.07 6.57
CA THR A 59 1.28 -9.72 5.33
C THR A 59 0.24 -9.25 4.33
N VAL A 60 0.44 -8.06 3.76
CA VAL A 60 -0.41 -7.49 2.71
C VAL A 60 0.39 -7.45 1.41
N LEU A 61 -0.22 -7.92 0.32
CA LEU A 61 0.37 -7.92 -1.00
C LEU A 61 -0.35 -6.88 -1.87
N MET A 62 0.38 -5.88 -2.34
CA MET A 62 -0.09 -4.98 -3.40
C MET A 62 0.23 -5.62 -4.75
N MET A 63 -0.73 -5.58 -5.67
CA MET A 63 -0.62 -6.19 -6.98
C MET A 63 -1.15 -5.23 -8.03
N GLU A 64 -0.34 -4.93 -9.04
CA GLU A 64 -0.82 -4.28 -10.26
C GLU A 64 -1.41 -5.34 -11.24
N PRO A 65 -2.39 -4.99 -12.10
CA PRO A 65 -2.91 -5.92 -13.12
C PRO A 65 -1.83 -6.62 -13.97
N SER A 66 -0.69 -5.95 -14.21
CA SER A 66 0.47 -6.47 -14.94
C SER A 66 1.16 -7.65 -14.21
N GLU A 67 1.06 -7.70 -12.88
CA GLU A 67 1.75 -8.67 -12.01
C GLU A 67 0.93 -9.94 -11.75
N LYS A 68 -0.30 -10.04 -12.26
CA LYS A 68 -1.21 -11.17 -12.04
C LYS A 68 -0.60 -12.52 -12.43
N GLN A 69 0.18 -12.56 -13.51
CA GLN A 69 0.86 -13.78 -13.94
C GLN A 69 1.94 -14.22 -12.93
N ASN A 70 2.70 -13.28 -12.38
CA ASN A 70 3.72 -13.55 -11.37
C ASN A 70 3.08 -14.05 -10.07
N TYR A 71 1.99 -13.42 -9.65
CA TYR A 71 1.21 -13.88 -8.50
C TYR A 71 0.68 -15.32 -8.70
N THR A 72 0.13 -15.63 -9.87
CA THR A 72 -0.39 -16.98 -10.16
C THR A 72 0.72 -18.03 -10.09
N LYS A 73 1.91 -17.72 -10.63
CA LYS A 73 3.09 -18.60 -10.53
C LYS A 73 3.52 -18.78 -9.07
N LEU A 74 3.58 -17.69 -8.32
CA LEU A 74 3.91 -17.69 -6.90
C LEU A 74 2.97 -18.58 -6.08
N CYS A 75 1.65 -18.44 -6.27
CA CYS A 75 0.66 -19.28 -5.58
C CYS A 75 0.83 -20.77 -5.90
N LYS A 76 1.10 -21.11 -7.17
CA LYS A 76 1.39 -22.49 -7.58
C LYS A 76 2.63 -23.04 -6.89
N THR A 77 3.73 -22.28 -6.86
CA THR A 77 4.98 -22.69 -6.21
C THR A 77 4.81 -22.84 -4.70
N LEU A 78 3.96 -22.01 -4.07
CA LEU A 78 3.65 -22.10 -2.64
C LEU A 78 2.59 -23.16 -2.31
N GLY A 79 2.05 -23.89 -3.29
CA GLY A 79 0.99 -24.88 -3.08
C GLY A 79 -0.34 -24.28 -2.61
N ARG A 80 -0.57 -22.98 -2.83
CA ARG A 80 -1.81 -22.28 -2.46
C ARG A 80 -2.84 -22.47 -3.57
N THR A 81 -3.92 -23.19 -3.26
CA THR A 81 -5.01 -23.49 -4.20
C THR A 81 -6.11 -22.42 -4.24
N HIS A 82 -6.17 -21.55 -3.23
CA HIS A 82 -7.16 -20.48 -3.09
C HIS A 82 -6.48 -19.12 -3.15
N ASP A 83 -7.18 -18.14 -3.70
CA ASP A 83 -6.75 -16.75 -3.70
C ASP A 83 -6.72 -16.18 -2.28
N LEU A 84 -5.81 -15.22 -2.08
CA LEU A 84 -5.73 -14.48 -0.83
C LEU A 84 -6.99 -13.61 -0.64
N PRO A 85 -7.50 -13.49 0.60
CA PRO A 85 -8.60 -12.58 0.88
C PRO A 85 -8.19 -11.14 0.58
N VAL A 86 -9.11 -10.36 0.02
CA VAL A 86 -8.88 -8.95 -0.29
C VAL A 86 -8.86 -8.16 1.02
N PHE A 87 -7.84 -7.32 1.19
CA PHE A 87 -7.77 -6.39 2.31
C PHE A 87 -8.87 -5.32 2.15
N PRO A 88 -9.72 -5.06 3.16
CA PRO A 88 -10.81 -4.10 3.04
C PRO A 88 -10.24 -2.68 2.93
N VAL A 89 -10.44 -2.05 1.77
CA VAL A 89 -10.08 -0.64 1.55
C VAL A 89 -11.37 0.16 1.41
N VAL A 90 -11.44 1.29 2.10
CA VAL A 90 -12.57 2.20 2.02
C VAL A 90 -12.27 3.24 0.94
N ASP A 91 -12.98 3.20 -0.18
CA ASP A 91 -12.73 4.06 -1.35
C ASP A 91 -12.75 5.55 -1.04
N ARG A 92 -13.58 5.98 -0.07
CA ARG A 92 -13.63 7.38 0.36
C ARG A 92 -12.31 7.87 0.97
N LEU A 93 -11.53 6.97 1.60
CA LEU A 93 -10.21 7.31 2.12
C LEU A 93 -9.25 7.65 0.99
N LEU A 94 -9.35 6.94 -0.15
CA LEU A 94 -8.48 7.17 -1.30
C LEU A 94 -8.59 8.60 -1.81
N ILE A 95 -9.79 9.22 -1.76
CA ILE A 95 -9.98 10.60 -2.19
C ILE A 95 -9.13 11.56 -1.35
N THR A 96 -9.26 11.49 -0.02
CA THR A 96 -8.53 12.36 0.91
C THR A 96 -7.02 12.09 0.91
N ILE A 97 -6.61 10.83 0.74
CA ILE A 97 -5.20 10.45 0.65
C ILE A 97 -4.61 10.98 -0.66
N LYS A 98 -5.34 10.86 -1.77
CA LYS A 98 -4.92 11.34 -3.09
C LYS A 98 -4.63 12.83 -3.06
N GLU A 99 -5.49 13.64 -2.45
CA GLU A 99 -5.24 15.09 -2.27
C GLU A 99 -3.92 15.37 -1.54
N ARG A 100 -3.66 14.66 -0.44
CA ARG A 100 -2.40 14.80 0.32
C ARG A 100 -1.19 14.38 -0.51
N VAL A 101 -1.29 13.26 -1.22
CA VAL A 101 -0.23 12.69 -2.06
C VAL A 101 0.09 13.59 -3.24
N ASP A 102 -0.92 14.21 -3.87
CA ASP A 102 -0.72 15.11 -5.00
C ASP A 102 0.01 16.37 -4.55
N VAL A 103 -0.35 16.95 -3.40
CA VAL A 103 0.41 18.08 -2.81
C VAL A 103 1.85 17.67 -2.46
N ALA A 104 2.05 16.47 -1.91
CA ALA A 104 3.39 15.96 -1.60
C ALA A 104 4.23 15.77 -2.89
N ARG A 105 3.62 15.26 -3.96
CA ARG A 105 4.28 15.09 -5.27
C ARG A 105 4.64 16.43 -5.91
N ASP A 106 3.78 17.44 -5.77
CA ASP A 106 4.08 18.80 -6.21
C ASP A 106 5.28 19.38 -5.45
N ILE A 107 5.34 19.18 -4.13
CA ILE A 107 6.47 19.63 -3.31
C ILE A 107 7.77 18.95 -3.78
N ASP A 108 7.76 17.64 -4.00
CA ASP A 108 8.95 16.90 -4.46
C ASP A 108 9.43 17.40 -5.84
N LYS A 109 8.49 17.65 -6.77
CA LYS A 109 8.82 18.25 -8.08
C LYS A 109 9.45 19.64 -7.93
N LEU A 110 8.91 20.50 -7.07
CA LEU A 110 9.43 21.85 -6.83
C LEU A 110 10.79 21.81 -6.12
N GLU A 111 10.97 20.91 -5.15
CA GLU A 111 12.25 20.70 -4.46
C GLU A 111 13.32 20.20 -5.42
N LEU A 112 12.99 19.26 -6.31
CA LEU A 112 13.92 18.76 -7.31
C LEU A 112 14.34 19.86 -8.29
N LYS A 113 13.42 20.72 -8.72
CA LYS A 113 13.73 21.89 -9.57
C LYS A 113 14.66 22.87 -8.84
N SER A 114 14.33 23.22 -7.61
CA SER A 114 15.16 24.12 -6.78
C SER A 114 16.56 23.54 -6.53
N ARG A 115 16.66 22.23 -6.26
CA ARG A 115 17.94 21.55 -6.07
C ARG A 115 18.79 21.52 -7.33
N ARG A 116 18.17 21.34 -8.50
CA ARG A 116 18.86 21.38 -9.80
C ARG A 116 19.45 22.75 -10.09
N GLN A 117 18.66 23.82 -9.91
CA GLN A 117 19.13 25.20 -10.08
C GLN A 117 20.29 25.52 -9.13
N ASN A 118 20.18 25.16 -7.85
CA ASN A 118 21.27 25.40 -6.89
C ASN A 118 22.53 24.59 -7.22
N ASN A 119 22.40 23.34 -7.64
CA ASN A 119 23.56 22.54 -8.05
C ASN A 119 24.22 23.12 -9.30
N GLN A 120 23.45 23.62 -10.26
CA GLN A 120 23.96 24.25 -11.47
C GLN A 120 24.72 25.54 -11.15
N LYS A 121 24.16 26.40 -10.30
CA LYS A 121 24.83 27.62 -9.82
C LYS A 121 26.12 27.30 -9.03
N GLY A 122 26.07 26.29 -8.16
CA GLY A 122 27.24 25.83 -7.41
C GLY A 122 28.34 25.26 -8.30
N TRP A 123 27.98 24.53 -9.37
CA TRP A 123 28.92 24.02 -10.36
C TRP A 123 29.53 25.16 -11.19
N LEU A 124 28.70 26.08 -11.70
CA LEU A 124 29.14 27.20 -12.52
C LEU A 124 30.11 28.10 -11.77
N ARG A 125 29.78 28.48 -10.52
CA ARG A 125 30.64 29.31 -9.68
C ARG A 125 32.00 28.66 -9.41
N LYS A 126 32.01 27.34 -9.20
CA LYS A 126 33.25 26.59 -9.00
C LYS A 126 34.12 26.51 -10.27
N ALA A 127 33.49 26.32 -11.43
CA ALA A 127 34.19 26.28 -12.71
C ALA A 127 34.82 27.64 -13.08
N VAL A 128 34.13 28.74 -12.78
CA VAL A 128 34.64 30.11 -12.96
C VAL A 128 35.88 30.36 -12.08
N GLU A 129 35.81 29.97 -10.80
CA GLU A 129 36.93 30.07 -9.86
C GLU A 129 38.13 29.22 -10.29
N GLU A 130 37.89 28.00 -10.81
CA GLU A 130 38.95 27.13 -11.33
C GLU A 130 39.62 27.67 -12.61
N MET A 131 38.92 28.46 -13.41
CA MET A 131 39.44 29.08 -14.64
C MET A 131 40.02 30.48 -14.41
N ASP A 132 40.07 30.94 -13.15
CA ASP A 132 40.51 32.28 -12.73
C ASP A 132 39.85 33.41 -13.55
N MET A 133 38.59 33.20 -13.94
CA MET A 133 37.81 34.18 -14.68
C MET A 133 37.17 35.16 -13.71
N VAL A 134 37.38 36.45 -13.94
CA VAL A 134 36.64 37.51 -13.26
C VAL A 134 35.28 37.64 -13.96
N LEU A 135 34.19 37.43 -13.23
CA LEU A 135 32.85 37.75 -13.73
C LEU A 135 32.67 39.27 -13.60
N ASP A 136 32.38 39.93 -14.71
CA ASP A 136 32.03 41.35 -14.68
C ASP A 136 30.68 41.53 -13.98
N GLU A 137 30.52 42.58 -13.17
CA GLU A 137 29.30 42.85 -12.39
C GLU A 137 28.04 42.99 -13.28
N GLU A 138 28.20 43.28 -14.58
CA GLU A 138 27.12 43.35 -15.58
C GLU A 138 26.68 41.98 -16.13
N ASP A 139 27.53 40.94 -16.07
CA ASP A 139 27.13 39.55 -16.38
C ASP A 139 26.35 38.91 -15.21
N ASP A 140 26.39 39.53 -14.03
CA ASP A 140 25.55 39.20 -12.89
C ASP A 140 24.13 39.80 -13.03
N ASP A 141 23.84 40.69 -13.98
CA ASP A 141 22.50 41.28 -14.14
C ASP A 141 21.50 40.37 -14.89
N GLU A 142 21.98 39.36 -15.63
CA GLU A 142 21.14 38.25 -16.10
C GLU A 142 20.67 37.36 -14.91
N SER A 143 21.24 37.55 -13.71
CA SER A 143 20.83 36.89 -12.45
C SER A 143 19.59 37.50 -11.79
N SER A 144 19.18 38.71 -12.16
CA SER A 144 18.08 39.42 -11.49
C SER A 144 16.73 38.73 -11.76
N THR A 145 16.47 38.28 -12.99
CA THR A 145 15.28 37.48 -13.34
C THR A 145 15.32 36.07 -12.73
N GLU A 146 16.48 35.42 -12.72
CA GLU A 146 16.64 34.11 -12.08
C GLU A 146 16.51 34.16 -10.56
N SER A 147 16.87 35.29 -9.93
CA SER A 147 16.70 35.55 -8.51
C SER A 147 15.21 35.70 -8.16
N GLU A 148 14.45 36.39 -9.01
CA GLU A 148 12.99 36.48 -8.90
C GLU A 148 12.32 35.12 -9.10
N GLU A 149 12.73 34.33 -10.09
CA GLU A 149 12.23 32.97 -10.32
C GLU A 149 12.54 32.03 -9.14
N ALA A 150 13.76 32.09 -8.60
CA ALA A 150 14.15 31.29 -7.43
C ALA A 150 13.37 31.71 -6.18
N ALA A 151 13.14 33.02 -5.98
CA ALA A 151 12.32 33.54 -4.89
C ALA A 151 10.85 33.11 -5.04
N ALA A 152 10.31 33.12 -6.26
CA ALA A 152 8.98 32.65 -6.58
C ALA A 152 8.82 31.15 -6.30
N LEU A 153 9.79 30.33 -6.72
CA LEU A 153 9.82 28.89 -6.42
C LEU A 153 9.86 28.63 -4.91
N LYS A 154 10.69 29.35 -4.17
CA LYS A 154 10.77 29.22 -2.70
C LYS A 154 9.46 29.62 -2.02
N ARG A 155 8.78 30.67 -2.50
CA ARG A 155 7.45 31.10 -2.02
C ARG A 155 6.39 30.03 -2.29
N GLN A 156 6.36 29.47 -3.50
CA GLN A 156 5.44 28.38 -3.86
C GLN A 156 5.68 27.14 -3.01
N LEU A 157 6.94 26.76 -2.80
CA LEU A 157 7.34 25.62 -1.98
C LEU A 157 6.89 25.81 -0.52
N LYS A 158 7.08 27.01 0.04
CA LYS A 158 6.58 27.38 1.39
C LYS A 158 5.06 27.28 1.47
N ALA A 159 4.34 27.78 0.47
CA ALA A 159 2.87 27.74 0.42
C ALA A 159 2.36 26.29 0.37
N LYS A 160 2.91 25.46 -0.53
CA LYS A 160 2.55 24.03 -0.66
C LYS A 160 2.91 23.23 0.59
N LYS A 161 4.07 23.48 1.22
CA LYS A 161 4.42 22.87 2.51
C LYS A 161 3.44 23.24 3.62
N SER A 162 3.00 24.49 3.67
CA SER A 162 1.98 24.94 4.61
C SER A 162 0.63 24.25 4.35
N GLN A 163 0.24 24.13 3.09
CA GLN A 163 -0.97 23.39 2.69
C GLN A 163 -0.89 21.91 3.11
N LEU A 164 0.22 21.24 2.86
CA LEU A 164 0.41 19.85 3.27
C LEU A 164 0.35 19.71 4.80
N ARG A 165 1.01 20.60 5.55
CA ARG A 165 0.93 20.60 7.02
C ARG A 165 -0.50 20.77 7.52
N PHE A 166 -1.26 21.67 6.90
CA PHE A 166 -2.67 21.86 7.22
C PHE A 166 -3.49 20.60 6.94
N LEU A 167 -3.30 19.96 5.78
CA LEU A 167 -3.98 18.71 5.45
C LEU A 167 -3.62 17.58 6.42
N LEU A 168 -2.35 17.46 6.80
CA LEU A 168 -1.87 16.45 7.76
C LEU A 168 -2.39 16.70 9.17
N SER A 169 -2.62 17.96 9.55
CA SER A 169 -3.19 18.32 10.86
C SER A 169 -4.66 17.92 11.00
N LYS A 170 -5.40 17.81 9.89
CA LYS A 170 -6.79 17.35 9.91
C LYS A 170 -6.82 15.83 10.09
N PRO A 171 -7.58 15.31 11.07
CA PRO A 171 -7.77 13.87 11.19
C PRO A 171 -8.44 13.36 9.92
N MET A 172 -7.98 12.21 9.40
CA MET A 172 -8.61 11.58 8.23
C MET A 172 -10.05 11.11 8.52
N PHE A 173 -10.41 11.00 9.81
CA PHE A 173 -11.71 10.58 10.29
C PHE A 173 -12.32 11.64 11.22
N PRO A 174 -13.50 12.20 10.92
CA PRO A 174 -14.29 12.89 11.93
C PRO A 174 -14.79 11.87 12.95
N LYS A 175 -14.65 12.18 14.25
CA LYS A 175 -15.19 11.32 15.33
C LYS A 175 -16.70 11.17 15.14
N GLY A 176 -17.19 9.92 15.05
CA GLY A 176 -18.63 9.62 14.92
C GLY A 176 -19.14 9.29 13.51
N PHE A 177 -18.26 9.08 12.51
CA PHE A 177 -18.67 8.61 11.18
C PHE A 177 -19.20 7.15 11.17
N SER A 178 -20.46 6.94 11.53
CA SER A 178 -21.12 5.65 11.32
C SER A 178 -21.39 5.47 9.83
N GLY A 179 -20.74 4.48 9.21
CA GLY A 179 -20.91 4.12 7.80
C GLY A 179 -22.26 3.46 7.48
N LYS A 180 -23.35 3.82 8.15
CA LYS A 180 -24.69 3.31 7.83
C LYS A 180 -25.28 4.06 6.64
N TYR A 181 -24.90 3.67 5.43
CA TYR A 181 -25.60 4.08 4.21
C TYR A 181 -25.90 2.90 3.28
N LEU A 182 -27.00 3.05 2.55
CA LEU A 182 -27.82 2.02 1.88
C LEU A 182 -27.19 1.34 0.64
N TYR A 183 -25.92 1.58 0.32
CA TYR A 183 -25.29 0.97 -0.86
C TYR A 183 -23.88 0.49 -0.54
N ASP A 184 -23.68 -0.79 -0.90
CA ASP A 184 -22.47 -1.61 -0.82
C ASP A 184 -22.25 -2.38 0.49
N ASN A 185 -21.95 -3.68 0.34
CA ASN A 185 -21.98 -4.71 1.38
C ASN A 185 -20.78 -4.66 2.35
N LEU A 186 -20.22 -3.47 2.60
CA LEU A 186 -19.08 -3.28 3.48
C LEU A 186 -19.53 -2.60 4.77
N ASN A 187 -20.05 -3.41 5.68
CA ASN A 187 -20.39 -2.98 7.03
C ASN A 187 -19.09 -2.82 7.84
N VAL A 188 -18.30 -1.79 7.51
CA VAL A 188 -17.13 -1.42 8.31
C VAL A 188 -17.57 -0.35 9.29
N ASP A 189 -17.84 -0.76 10.52
CA ASP A 189 -17.90 0.17 11.64
C ASP A 189 -16.48 0.72 11.87
N ILE A 190 -16.16 1.81 11.15
CA ILE A 190 -14.92 2.60 11.36
C ILE A 190 -14.98 3.33 12.72
N VAL A 191 -16.14 3.30 13.37
CA VAL A 191 -16.42 3.95 14.65
C VAL A 191 -16.72 2.88 15.69
N GLN A 192 -15.66 2.25 16.20
CA GLN A 192 -15.40 2.04 17.62
C GLN A 192 -14.14 1.16 17.75
N ASP A 193 -13.13 1.75 18.38
CA ASP A 193 -11.83 1.19 18.72
C ASP A 193 -10.83 0.99 17.58
N ALA A 194 -9.57 1.27 17.92
CA ALA A 194 -8.38 1.03 17.12
C ALA A 194 -8.15 -0.48 16.95
N GLN A 195 -9.08 -1.17 16.28
CA GLN A 195 -8.98 -2.59 16.00
C GLN A 195 -7.71 -2.81 15.17
N LYS A 196 -6.82 -3.66 15.68
CA LYS A 196 -5.58 -3.98 14.98
C LYS A 196 -5.94 -4.60 13.63
N ALA A 197 -5.18 -4.27 12.57
CA ALA A 197 -5.46 -4.80 11.24
C ALA A 197 -5.45 -6.35 11.20
N VAL A 198 -4.68 -6.95 12.11
CA VAL A 198 -4.67 -8.40 12.38
C VAL A 198 -6.06 -8.94 12.74
N GLU A 199 -6.77 -8.27 13.65
CA GLU A 199 -8.09 -8.67 14.13
C GLU A 199 -9.16 -8.53 13.05
N VAL A 200 -9.11 -7.45 12.28
CA VAL A 200 -10.03 -7.21 11.15
C VAL A 200 -9.88 -8.32 10.11
N MET A 201 -8.64 -8.66 9.75
CA MET A 201 -8.39 -9.71 8.77
C MET A 201 -8.78 -11.10 9.29
N LYS A 202 -8.63 -11.37 10.59
CA LYS A 202 -9.07 -12.62 11.21
C LYS A 202 -10.59 -12.82 11.06
N LYS A 203 -11.38 -11.79 11.37
CA LYS A 203 -12.85 -11.79 11.17
C LYS A 203 -13.22 -12.06 9.71
N ILE A 204 -12.56 -11.40 8.76
CA ILE A 204 -12.83 -11.57 7.31
C ILE A 204 -12.50 -13.00 6.84
N ILE A 205 -11.42 -13.58 7.35
CA ILE A 205 -11.02 -14.96 7.02
C ILE A 205 -12.05 -15.95 7.57
N GLU A 206 -12.50 -15.75 8.81
CA GLU A 206 -13.54 -16.57 9.45
C GLU A 206 -14.86 -16.49 8.66
N ASP A 207 -15.33 -15.27 8.32
CA ASP A 207 -16.53 -15.05 7.52
C ASP A 207 -16.46 -15.72 6.13
N ASN A 208 -15.29 -15.65 5.48
CA ASN A 208 -15.08 -16.28 4.18
C ASN A 208 -15.05 -17.82 4.29
N ALA A 209 -14.48 -18.36 5.36
CA ALA A 209 -14.49 -19.79 5.63
C ALA A 209 -15.94 -20.29 5.85
N ASP A 210 -16.76 -19.55 6.57
CA ASP A 210 -18.15 -19.92 6.84
C ASP A 210 -19.03 -19.82 5.59
N LYS A 211 -18.83 -18.79 4.75
CA LYS A 211 -19.47 -18.71 3.42
C LYS A 211 -19.09 -19.90 2.52
N SER A 212 -17.83 -20.33 2.55
CA SER A 212 -17.36 -21.48 1.76
C SER A 212 -18.00 -22.80 2.21
N LYS A 213 -18.13 -23.00 3.54
CA LYS A 213 -18.80 -24.18 4.14
C LYS A 213 -20.29 -24.18 3.82
N ALA A 214 -20.96 -23.02 3.93
CA ALA A 214 -22.38 -22.87 3.59
C ALA A 214 -22.66 -23.17 2.12
N ASN A 215 -21.83 -22.68 1.21
CA ASN A 215 -21.93 -22.96 -0.22
C ASN A 215 -21.73 -24.45 -0.53
N ASN A 216 -20.73 -25.10 0.08
CA ASN A 216 -20.50 -26.53 -0.08
C ASN A 216 -21.65 -27.37 0.49
N ALA A 217 -22.21 -27.01 1.64
CA ALA A 217 -23.38 -27.66 2.22
C ALA A 217 -24.65 -27.49 1.36
N ALA A 218 -24.84 -26.32 0.75
CA ALA A 218 -25.94 -26.05 -0.17
C ALA A 218 -25.80 -26.88 -1.46
N ILE A 219 -24.58 -26.99 -2.01
CA ILE A 219 -24.28 -27.82 -3.19
C ILE A 219 -24.54 -29.29 -2.88
N GLN A 220 -24.09 -29.81 -1.74
CA GLN A 220 -24.34 -31.19 -1.32
C GLN A 220 -25.84 -31.48 -1.11
N LYS A 221 -26.58 -30.57 -0.46
CA LYS A 221 -28.05 -30.70 -0.32
C LYS A 221 -28.77 -30.68 -1.68
N ARG A 222 -28.28 -29.89 -2.64
CA ARG A 222 -28.84 -29.83 -4.00
C ARG A 222 -28.53 -31.10 -4.80
N GLN A 223 -27.33 -31.65 -4.68
CA GLN A 223 -26.94 -32.93 -5.30
C GLN A 223 -27.67 -34.14 -4.68
N GLN A 224 -27.91 -34.13 -3.37
CA GLN A 224 -28.72 -35.15 -2.69
C GLN A 224 -30.19 -35.08 -3.10
N LYS A 225 -30.77 -33.88 -3.28
CA LYS A 225 -32.14 -33.72 -3.82
C LYS A 225 -32.29 -34.17 -5.28
N LEU A 226 -31.21 -34.20 -6.07
CA LEU A 226 -31.21 -34.62 -7.48
C LEU A 226 -31.13 -36.14 -7.69
N LYS A 227 -30.89 -36.95 -6.65
CA LYS A 227 -31.03 -38.41 -6.67
C LYS A 227 -32.11 -38.81 -5.66
N PRO A 228 -33.39 -39.05 -6.06
CA PRO A 228 -33.75 -40.19 -6.91
C PRO A 228 -35.04 -39.97 -7.75
N GLN A 229 -34.93 -39.76 -9.06
CA GLN A 229 -36.06 -40.01 -9.98
C GLN A 229 -35.69 -40.93 -11.17
N LYS A 230 -34.39 -41.22 -11.38
CA LYS A 230 -33.95 -42.03 -12.52
C LYS A 230 -34.04 -43.56 -12.34
N LEU A 231 -34.34 -44.08 -11.14
CA LEU A 231 -34.48 -45.54 -10.92
C LEU A 231 -35.91 -46.10 -11.04
N LYS A 232 -36.96 -45.27 -11.08
CA LYS A 232 -38.36 -45.78 -11.17
C LYS A 232 -38.89 -45.93 -12.60
N LYS A 233 -38.25 -45.34 -13.62
CA LYS A 233 -38.68 -45.47 -15.03
C LYS A 233 -38.11 -46.69 -15.77
N PHE A 234 -37.01 -47.29 -15.31
CA PHE A 234 -36.39 -48.44 -16.00
C PHE A 234 -36.98 -49.81 -15.62
N LYS A 235 -37.77 -49.92 -14.54
CA LYS A 235 -38.44 -51.18 -14.17
C LYS A 235 -39.83 -51.39 -14.81
N LYS A 236 -40.36 -50.39 -15.53
CA LYS A 236 -41.67 -50.49 -16.22
C LYS A 236 -41.60 -50.83 -17.72
N LEU A 237 -40.41 -50.98 -18.29
CA LEU A 237 -40.22 -51.24 -19.73
C LEU A 237 -39.74 -52.67 -20.07
N LYS A 238 -39.87 -53.61 -19.12
CA LYS A 238 -39.53 -55.05 -19.31
C LYS A 238 -40.72 -56.00 -19.05
N LYS A 239 -41.95 -55.49 -19.06
CA LYS A 239 -43.18 -56.29 -18.96
C LYS A 239 -44.21 -55.75 -19.95
N THR A 240 -44.01 -56.07 -21.22
CA THR A 240 -44.99 -56.07 -22.32
C THR A 240 -44.35 -56.84 -23.44
#